data_AF-A0A135L898-F1
#
_entry.id   AF-A0A135L898-F1
#
_cell.length_a   1.000
_cell.length_b   1.000
_cell.length_c   1.000
_cell.angle_alpha   90.00
_cell.angle_beta   90.00
_cell.angle_gamma   90.00
#
_symmetry.space_group_name_H-M   'P 1'
#
loop_
_entity.id
_entity.type
_entity.pdbx_description
1 polymer ?
#
loop_
_entity_poly.entity_id
_entity_poly.type
_entity_poly.pdbx_seq_one_letter_code
_entity_poly.pdbx_strand_id
1 'polypeptide(L)'
;MPSRQASHSGSWYPDNGRTLARLLDGWLAQVPDAMEKVGPLPAPGARVIIAPHAGYSYSGPCAAYAYKALDLSKVKRIFILGPSHHVSLATLALPRLTSYRTPLSDEPLPLDTELIAQLLETQATKPDGGKMAFTTMSRSVDEDEHSIEMQLPYIHRLLQLQYPDSPASEYPPLVPIMVGNTTAATEKAFGALLAPYLADQANAFVISSDFCHWGIRFRYTYYVPQAPSPGPMLPASSDVLPQPGMDTRSVERALEMASSGHSLRQRDRPSGRGPAIHESISTFDIATMAAITTGSSQSFRDIVERTGNTVCGRHPIAVIMAALEVYKTNQPDEQEGRFYFLRYERSSDVEEIDESSVSYVSAFAVL
;
A
#
# COMPACT_ATOMS: atom_id res chain seq x y z
N MET A 1 -26.61 10.38 -6.58
CA MET A 1 -26.44 8.94 -6.26
C MET A 1 -26.08 8.83 -4.78
N PRO A 2 -26.08 7.64 -4.15
CA PRO A 2 -25.78 7.57 -2.72
C PRO A 2 -24.28 7.76 -2.43
N SER A 3 -23.98 8.22 -1.21
CA SER A 3 -22.62 8.25 -0.65
C SER A 3 -22.32 6.99 0.16
N ARG A 4 -21.05 6.58 0.21
CA ARG A 4 -20.55 5.56 1.15
C ARG A 4 -20.45 6.14 2.55
N GLN A 5 -20.91 5.42 3.57
CA GLN A 5 -20.69 5.80 4.96
C GLN A 5 -19.27 5.46 5.42
N ALA A 6 -18.84 6.09 6.52
CA ALA A 6 -17.63 5.74 7.25
C ALA A 6 -17.91 4.56 8.20
N SER A 7 -18.11 3.37 7.65
CA SER A 7 -18.59 2.18 8.37
C SER A 7 -17.61 1.62 9.41
N HIS A 8 -16.31 1.91 9.29
CA HIS A 8 -15.28 1.47 10.22
C HIS A 8 -14.89 2.55 11.25
N SER A 9 -15.53 3.71 11.16
CA SER A 9 -15.39 4.78 12.13
C SER A 9 -15.91 4.37 13.51
N GLY A 10 -15.19 4.75 14.57
CA GLY A 10 -15.48 4.40 15.96
C GLY A 10 -14.90 3.05 16.39
N SER A 11 -14.33 2.27 15.46
CA SER A 11 -13.67 0.99 15.77
C SER A 11 -12.23 0.93 15.24
N TRP A 12 -12.01 1.19 13.96
CA TRP A 12 -10.67 1.18 13.34
C TRP A 12 -9.94 2.51 13.49
N TYR A 13 -10.70 3.60 13.60
CA TYR A 13 -10.22 4.96 13.84
C TYR A 13 -11.30 5.78 14.56
N PRO A 14 -10.95 6.87 15.27
CA PRO A 14 -11.95 7.68 15.99
C PRO A 14 -13.08 8.21 15.11
N ASP A 15 -14.30 8.17 15.64
CA ASP A 15 -15.52 8.76 15.04
C ASP A 15 -15.70 10.25 15.33
N ASN A 16 -14.96 10.78 16.30
CA ASN A 16 -14.92 12.21 16.56
C ASN A 16 -13.94 12.92 15.62
N GLY A 17 -14.45 13.73 14.69
CA GLY A 17 -13.64 14.47 13.72
C GLY A 17 -12.51 15.31 14.31
N ARG A 18 -12.73 15.98 15.46
CA ARG A 18 -11.67 16.77 16.12
C ARG A 18 -10.56 15.90 16.70
N THR A 19 -10.92 14.76 17.31
CA THR A 19 -9.94 13.79 17.81
C THR A 19 -9.14 13.20 16.65
N LEU A 20 -9.83 12.79 15.58
CA LEU A 20 -9.21 12.21 14.39
C LEU A 20 -8.23 13.20 13.73
N ALA A 21 -8.65 14.45 13.52
CA ALA A 21 -7.79 15.50 12.96
C ALA A 21 -6.52 15.70 13.79
N ARG A 22 -6.64 15.79 15.12
CA ARG A 22 -5.47 15.97 16.02
C ARG A 22 -4.48 14.80 15.95
N LEU A 23 -4.96 13.56 15.84
CA LEU A 23 -4.09 12.40 15.69
C LEU A 23 -3.34 12.45 14.37
N LEU A 24 -4.06 12.69 13.26
CA LEU A 24 -3.47 12.79 11.93
C LEU A 24 -2.43 13.92 11.87
N ASP A 25 -2.75 15.11 12.38
CA ASP A 25 -1.82 16.24 12.47
C ASP A 25 -0.60 15.90 13.32
N GLY A 26 -0.81 15.27 14.47
CA GLY A 26 0.26 14.88 15.38
C GLY A 26 1.22 13.86 14.76
N TRP A 27 0.71 12.90 13.99
CA TRP A 27 1.54 11.92 13.28
C TRP A 27 2.26 12.55 12.08
N LEU A 28 1.57 13.39 11.30
CA LEU A 28 2.20 14.12 10.18
C LEU A 28 3.31 15.06 10.65
N ALA A 29 3.15 15.70 11.82
CA ALA A 29 4.14 16.59 12.40
C ALA A 29 5.36 15.85 13.00
N GLN A 30 5.24 14.56 13.31
CA GLN A 30 6.36 13.73 13.77
C GLN A 30 7.25 13.24 12.63
N VAL A 31 6.75 13.25 11.39
CA VAL A 31 7.57 12.92 10.22
C VAL A 31 8.54 14.07 9.94
N PRO A 32 9.86 13.81 9.83
CA PRO A 32 10.84 14.84 9.50
C PRO A 32 10.52 15.53 8.16
N ASP A 33 10.83 16.82 8.03
CA ASP A 33 10.66 17.55 6.76
C ASP A 33 11.69 17.15 5.69
N ALA A 34 12.71 16.37 6.05
CA ALA A 34 13.62 15.70 5.13
C ALA A 34 14.14 14.40 5.73
N MET A 35 14.38 13.40 4.88
CA MET A 35 14.87 12.09 5.30
C MET A 35 16.18 11.72 4.58
N GLU A 36 17.04 10.97 5.26
CA GLU A 36 18.30 10.47 4.68
C GLU A 36 18.01 9.55 3.49
N LYS A 37 18.82 9.62 2.43
CA LYS A 37 18.66 8.90 1.15
C LYS A 37 17.38 9.20 0.36
N VAL A 38 16.54 10.09 0.85
CA VAL A 38 15.25 10.48 0.24
C VAL A 38 15.22 11.96 -0.13
N GLY A 39 15.61 12.85 0.80
CA GLY A 39 15.55 14.29 0.61
C GLY A 39 14.32 14.95 1.26
N PRO A 40 13.89 16.13 0.79
CA PRO A 40 12.80 16.90 1.41
C PRO A 40 11.43 16.24 1.23
N LEU A 41 10.52 16.47 2.18
CA LEU A 41 9.12 16.03 2.17
C LEU A 41 8.16 17.25 2.20
N PRO A 42 7.08 17.27 1.39
CA PRO A 42 6.73 16.27 0.38
C PRO A 42 7.79 16.14 -0.70
N ALA A 43 8.01 14.91 -1.17
CA ALA A 43 9.04 14.64 -2.15
C ALA A 43 8.58 15.17 -3.52
N PRO A 44 9.35 16.04 -4.20
CA PRO A 44 8.91 16.64 -5.46
C PRO A 44 8.54 15.57 -6.50
N GLY A 45 7.32 15.63 -7.01
CA GLY A 45 6.83 14.66 -8.01
C GLY A 45 6.46 13.28 -7.44
N ALA A 46 6.44 13.11 -6.11
CA ALA A 46 5.94 11.89 -5.48
C ALA A 46 4.42 11.79 -5.66
N ARG A 47 3.99 10.98 -6.62
CA ARG A 47 2.58 10.81 -7.01
C ARG A 47 2.02 9.42 -6.72
N VAL A 48 2.85 8.47 -6.30
CA VAL A 48 2.41 7.12 -5.93
C VAL A 48 2.90 6.82 -4.52
N ILE A 49 2.03 6.32 -3.65
CA ILE A 49 2.39 5.87 -2.31
C ILE A 49 1.90 4.46 -2.01
N ILE A 50 2.62 3.76 -1.14
CA ILE A 50 2.15 2.55 -0.44
C ILE A 50 1.96 2.95 1.01
N ALA A 51 0.75 2.73 1.54
CA ALA A 51 0.39 3.03 2.92
C ALA A 51 -0.40 1.86 3.54
N PRO A 52 -0.26 1.61 4.85
CA PRO A 52 -0.92 0.51 5.55
C PRO A 52 -2.42 0.79 5.75
N HIS A 53 -3.19 -0.26 6.08
CA HIS A 53 -4.63 -0.19 6.35
C HIS A 53 -5.08 -1.00 7.57
N ALA A 54 -4.20 -1.29 8.51
CA ALA A 54 -4.65 -1.66 9.85
C ALA A 54 -5.34 -0.48 10.58
N GLY A 55 -5.93 -0.75 11.74
CA GLY A 55 -6.50 0.28 12.60
C GLY A 55 -5.46 1.33 13.02
N TYR A 56 -5.89 2.59 13.13
CA TYR A 56 -5.00 3.75 13.27
C TYR A 56 -4.17 3.75 14.56
N SER A 57 -4.62 3.06 15.60
CA SER A 57 -3.81 2.87 16.83
C SER A 57 -2.52 2.09 16.58
N TYR A 58 -2.46 1.30 15.50
CA TYR A 58 -1.29 0.50 15.14
C TYR A 58 -0.52 1.14 13.97
N SER A 59 -1.19 1.35 12.84
CA SER A 59 -0.53 1.71 11.58
C SER A 59 -0.58 3.19 11.22
N GLY A 60 -1.36 3.99 11.96
CA GLY A 60 -1.51 5.44 11.72
C GLY A 60 -0.17 6.18 11.66
N PRO A 61 0.70 6.06 12.69
CA PRO A 61 2.02 6.67 12.68
C PRO A 61 2.88 6.27 11.46
N CYS A 62 2.85 4.99 11.07
CA CYS A 62 3.55 4.53 9.89
C CYS A 62 3.00 5.20 8.63
N ALA A 63 1.68 5.16 8.40
CA ALA A 63 1.00 5.76 7.23
C ALA A 63 1.34 7.24 7.05
N ALA A 64 1.55 7.99 8.13
CA ALA A 64 1.94 9.40 8.07
C ALA A 64 3.17 9.65 7.20
N TYR A 65 4.15 8.73 7.18
CA TYR A 65 5.35 8.87 6.35
C TYR A 65 5.01 8.86 4.85
N ALA A 66 4.18 7.92 4.40
CA ALA A 66 3.72 7.86 3.02
C ALA A 66 2.95 9.14 2.64
N TYR A 67 2.03 9.58 3.52
CA TYR A 67 1.19 10.76 3.26
C TYR A 67 1.96 12.08 3.32
N LYS A 68 2.97 12.22 4.20
CA LYS A 68 3.85 13.39 4.23
C LYS A 68 4.73 13.46 2.98
N ALA A 69 5.09 12.33 2.38
CA ALA A 69 5.88 12.29 1.16
C ALA A 69 5.06 12.61 -0.10
N LEU A 70 3.75 12.38 -0.10
CA LEU A 70 2.87 12.60 -1.25
C LEU A 70 2.77 14.10 -1.62
N ASP A 71 3.08 14.43 -2.87
CA ASP A 71 2.95 15.79 -3.41
C ASP A 71 1.60 15.97 -4.10
N LEU A 72 0.67 16.63 -3.41
CA LEU A 72 -0.66 16.94 -3.93
C LEU A 72 -0.75 18.33 -4.61
N SER A 73 0.35 19.08 -4.73
CA SER A 73 0.34 20.48 -5.20
C SER A 73 -0.28 20.67 -6.59
N LYS A 74 -0.15 19.68 -7.48
CA LYS A 74 -0.66 19.69 -8.86
C LYS A 74 -1.77 18.68 -9.11
N VAL A 75 -2.13 17.89 -8.09
CA VAL A 75 -3.03 16.75 -8.24
C VAL A 75 -4.46 17.24 -8.35
N LYS A 76 -5.16 16.73 -9.36
CA LYS A 76 -6.58 16.98 -9.65
C LYS A 76 -7.44 15.72 -9.52
N ARG A 77 -6.83 14.55 -9.28
CA ARG A 77 -7.53 13.28 -9.08
C ARG A 77 -6.67 12.29 -8.30
N ILE A 78 -7.30 11.54 -7.39
CA ILE A 78 -6.60 10.57 -6.54
C ILE A 78 -7.20 9.17 -6.75
N PHE A 79 -6.40 8.25 -7.28
CA PHE A 79 -6.74 6.84 -7.37
C PHE A 79 -6.41 6.14 -6.04
N ILE A 80 -7.28 5.27 -5.56
CA ILE A 80 -7.04 4.48 -4.35
C ILE A 80 -7.26 3.01 -4.71
N LEU A 81 -6.19 2.22 -4.68
CA LEU A 81 -6.24 0.78 -4.94
C LEU A 81 -6.14 0.04 -3.60
N GLY A 82 -7.19 -0.69 -3.23
CA GLY A 82 -7.22 -1.50 -2.02
C GLY A 82 -7.59 -2.95 -2.30
N PRO A 83 -7.01 -3.93 -1.58
CA PRO A 83 -7.40 -5.34 -1.73
C PRO A 83 -8.83 -5.60 -1.23
N SER A 84 -9.47 -6.63 -1.77
CA SER A 84 -10.72 -7.19 -1.24
C SER A 84 -10.43 -8.27 -0.18
N HIS A 85 -10.93 -8.08 1.03
CA HIS A 85 -10.86 -9.04 2.15
C HIS A 85 -12.13 -9.89 2.27
N HIS A 86 -13.28 -9.33 1.88
CA HIS A 86 -14.60 -9.91 2.16
C HIS A 86 -15.21 -10.65 0.97
N VAL A 87 -14.92 -10.20 -0.25
CA VAL A 87 -15.54 -10.74 -1.47
C VAL A 87 -14.51 -11.41 -2.36
N SER A 88 -14.84 -12.62 -2.81
CA SER A 88 -14.06 -13.30 -3.85
C SER A 88 -14.23 -12.58 -5.18
N LEU A 89 -13.14 -12.01 -5.66
CA LEU A 89 -13.08 -11.21 -6.87
C LEU A 89 -11.81 -11.60 -7.63
N ALA A 90 -11.91 -11.90 -8.93
CA ALA A 90 -10.78 -12.26 -9.79
C ALA A 90 -10.38 -11.13 -10.78
N THR A 91 -10.95 -9.94 -10.60
CA THR A 91 -10.74 -8.74 -11.41
C THR A 91 -10.68 -7.51 -10.49
N LEU A 92 -10.84 -6.30 -11.02
CA LEU A 92 -10.97 -5.05 -10.26
C LEU A 92 -12.42 -4.57 -10.27
N ALA A 93 -12.88 -4.00 -9.16
CA ALA A 93 -14.23 -3.48 -8.99
C ALA A 93 -14.24 -1.97 -8.72
N LEU A 94 -15.23 -1.28 -9.30
CA LEU A 94 -15.47 0.15 -9.13
C LEU A 94 -16.80 0.40 -8.40
N PRO A 95 -16.94 1.49 -7.64
CA PRO A 95 -18.17 1.79 -6.92
C PRO A 95 -19.25 2.35 -7.86
N ARG A 96 -20.52 2.21 -7.47
CA ARG A 96 -21.65 2.96 -8.07
C ARG A 96 -22.16 4.04 -7.12
N LEU A 97 -21.23 4.86 -6.62
CA LEU A 97 -21.44 5.89 -5.62
C LEU A 97 -20.94 7.24 -6.14
N THR A 98 -21.32 8.34 -5.51
CA THR A 98 -20.87 9.69 -5.90
C THR A 98 -19.84 10.29 -4.94
N SER A 99 -19.75 9.79 -3.71
CA SER A 99 -18.86 10.37 -2.70
C SER A 99 -18.68 9.44 -1.50
N TYR A 100 -17.58 9.60 -0.75
CA TYR A 100 -17.26 8.84 0.45
C TYR A 100 -17.20 9.74 1.68
N ARG A 101 -17.92 9.37 2.76
CA ARG A 101 -17.91 10.12 4.01
C ARG A 101 -16.69 9.80 4.86
N THR A 102 -16.23 10.79 5.62
CA THR A 102 -15.31 10.61 6.74
C THR A 102 -15.79 11.44 7.94
N PRO A 103 -15.30 11.20 9.16
CA PRO A 103 -15.68 12.02 10.32
C PRO A 103 -15.10 13.45 10.32
N LEU A 104 -14.24 13.80 9.36
CA LEU A 104 -13.51 15.08 9.36
C LEU A 104 -14.35 16.26 8.86
N SER A 105 -15.46 16.00 8.17
CA SER A 105 -16.41 17.00 7.68
C SER A 105 -17.78 16.35 7.45
N ASP A 106 -18.84 17.16 7.48
CA ASP A 106 -20.19 16.73 7.08
C ASP A 106 -20.29 16.51 5.56
N GLU A 107 -19.44 17.19 4.79
CA GLU A 107 -19.31 17.03 3.35
C GLU A 107 -18.40 15.85 3.00
N PRO A 108 -18.85 14.92 2.14
CA PRO A 108 -18.07 13.76 1.74
C PRO A 108 -17.04 14.11 0.65
N LEU A 109 -15.99 13.30 0.56
CA LEU A 109 -15.01 13.37 -0.54
C LEU A 109 -15.68 12.98 -1.87
N PRO A 110 -15.59 13.80 -2.94
CA PRO A 110 -16.23 13.51 -4.22
C PRO A 110 -15.54 12.34 -4.92
N LEU A 111 -16.31 11.54 -5.66
CA LEU A 111 -15.78 10.55 -6.61
C LEU A 111 -15.82 11.10 -8.03
N ASP A 112 -14.87 10.71 -8.87
CA ASP A 112 -14.88 11.05 -10.30
C ASP A 112 -15.83 10.11 -11.04
N THR A 113 -17.12 10.41 -10.96
CA THR A 113 -18.16 9.54 -11.51
C THR A 113 -18.10 9.41 -13.03
N GLU A 114 -17.59 10.43 -13.72
CA GLU A 114 -17.43 10.40 -15.18
C GLU A 114 -16.34 9.41 -15.57
N LEU A 115 -15.16 9.52 -14.94
CA LEU A 115 -14.07 8.59 -15.20
C LEU A 115 -14.42 7.17 -14.74
N ILE A 116 -15.08 7.00 -13.59
CA ILE A 116 -15.51 5.68 -13.12
C ILE A 116 -16.44 5.02 -14.14
N ALA A 117 -17.38 5.77 -14.73
CA ALA A 117 -18.25 5.26 -15.78
C ALA A 117 -17.45 4.89 -17.04
N GLN A 118 -16.49 5.71 -17.46
CA GLN A 118 -15.60 5.41 -18.58
C GLN A 118 -14.80 4.13 -18.35
N LEU A 119 -14.19 3.97 -17.16
CA LEU A 119 -13.42 2.78 -16.81
C LEU A 119 -14.30 1.52 -16.86
N LEU A 120 -15.55 1.59 -16.39
CA LEU A 120 -16.51 0.47 -16.46
C LEU A 120 -16.83 0.03 -17.90
N GLU A 121 -16.73 0.93 -18.88
CA GLU A 121 -16.94 0.63 -20.31
C GLU A 121 -15.66 0.15 -21.01
N THR A 122 -14.48 0.33 -20.39
CA THR A 122 -13.19 -0.08 -20.95
C THR A 122 -12.88 -1.55 -20.69
N GLN A 123 -12.07 -2.14 -21.57
CA GLN A 123 -11.56 -3.50 -21.43
C GLN A 123 -10.03 -3.51 -21.40
N ALA A 124 -9.46 -4.05 -20.33
CA ALA A 124 -8.06 -4.41 -20.24
C ALA A 124 -7.75 -5.58 -21.18
N THR A 125 -6.55 -5.58 -21.76
CA THR A 125 -6.09 -6.63 -22.67
C THR A 125 -4.96 -7.42 -22.01
N LYS A 126 -5.17 -8.72 -21.84
CA LYS A 126 -4.16 -9.65 -21.33
C LYS A 126 -3.05 -9.89 -22.35
N PRO A 127 -1.87 -10.38 -21.91
CA PRO A 127 -0.78 -10.73 -22.81
C PRO A 127 -1.14 -11.76 -23.89
N ASP A 128 -2.12 -12.63 -23.64
CA ASP A 128 -2.61 -13.64 -24.59
C ASP A 128 -3.69 -13.11 -25.55
N GLY A 129 -3.99 -11.81 -25.51
CA GLY A 129 -5.05 -11.16 -26.28
C GLY A 129 -6.45 -11.25 -25.66
N GLY A 130 -6.61 -12.00 -24.57
CA GLY A 130 -7.87 -12.08 -23.83
C GLY A 130 -8.31 -10.72 -23.27
N LYS A 131 -9.61 -10.45 -23.26
CA LYS A 131 -10.18 -9.21 -22.71
C LYS A 131 -10.69 -9.43 -21.29
N MET A 132 -10.58 -8.40 -20.46
CA MET A 132 -11.15 -8.36 -19.11
C MET A 132 -11.68 -6.96 -18.83
N ALA A 133 -12.83 -6.86 -18.17
CA ALA A 133 -13.40 -5.59 -17.77
C ALA A 133 -13.32 -5.42 -16.24
N PHE A 134 -13.43 -4.17 -15.80
CA PHE A 134 -13.82 -3.88 -14.43
C PHE A 134 -15.21 -4.49 -14.15
N THR A 135 -15.45 -4.84 -12.89
CA THR A 135 -16.79 -5.11 -12.39
C THR A 135 -17.25 -3.98 -11.47
N THR A 136 -18.43 -4.12 -10.87
CA THR A 136 -18.96 -3.14 -9.92
C THR A 136 -19.09 -3.75 -8.54
N MET A 137 -18.79 -2.97 -7.50
CA MET A 137 -19.12 -3.30 -6.12
C MET A 137 -20.41 -2.62 -5.69
N SER A 138 -21.26 -3.36 -4.97
CA SER A 138 -22.46 -2.78 -4.35
C SER A 138 -22.06 -1.90 -3.17
N ARG A 139 -22.93 -0.98 -2.76
CA ARG A 139 -22.68 -0.15 -1.57
C ARG A 139 -22.36 -0.98 -0.32
N SER A 140 -23.07 -2.09 -0.11
CA SER A 140 -22.84 -2.95 1.05
C SER A 140 -21.48 -3.64 0.99
N VAL A 141 -21.02 -4.05 -0.21
CA VAL A 141 -19.68 -4.63 -0.38
C VAL A 141 -18.60 -3.57 -0.14
N ASP A 142 -18.83 -2.35 -0.64
CA ASP A 142 -17.95 -1.22 -0.45
C ASP A 142 -17.84 -0.81 1.03
N GLU A 143 -18.97 -0.74 1.75
CA GLU A 143 -19.03 -0.42 3.18
C GLU A 143 -18.49 -1.55 4.08
N ASP A 144 -18.51 -2.82 3.65
CA ASP A 144 -17.89 -3.92 4.42
C ASP A 144 -16.36 -3.95 4.27
N GLU A 145 -15.82 -3.43 3.17
CA GLU A 145 -14.38 -3.37 2.93
C GLU A 145 -13.72 -2.17 3.63
N HIS A 146 -12.62 -2.40 4.35
CA HIS A 146 -11.91 -1.37 5.11
C HIS A 146 -10.66 -0.86 4.39
N SER A 147 -10.08 -1.62 3.45
CA SER A 147 -8.76 -1.32 2.90
C SER A 147 -8.69 0.04 2.20
N ILE A 148 -9.76 0.45 1.52
CA ILE A 148 -9.88 1.78 0.90
C ILE A 148 -10.25 2.83 1.95
N GLU A 149 -11.15 2.50 2.88
CA GLU A 149 -11.62 3.42 3.93
C GLU A 149 -10.49 3.95 4.81
N MET A 150 -9.51 3.10 5.15
CA MET A 150 -8.37 3.50 5.98
C MET A 150 -7.47 4.56 5.34
N GLN A 151 -7.59 4.77 4.02
CA GLN A 151 -6.86 5.82 3.32
C GLN A 151 -7.63 7.16 3.33
N LEU A 152 -8.94 7.15 3.58
CA LEU A 152 -9.79 8.33 3.40
C LEU A 152 -9.54 9.44 4.43
N PRO A 153 -9.39 9.17 5.75
CA PRO A 153 -9.12 10.23 6.71
C PRO A 153 -7.81 10.98 6.43
N TYR A 154 -6.73 10.27 6.08
CA TYR A 154 -5.47 10.90 5.70
C TYR A 154 -5.61 11.76 4.45
N ILE A 155 -6.24 11.24 3.39
CA ILE A 155 -6.49 12.00 2.16
C ILE A 155 -7.32 13.24 2.46
N HIS A 156 -8.44 13.11 3.17
CA HIS A 156 -9.29 14.23 3.53
C HIS A 156 -8.51 15.27 4.34
N ARG A 157 -7.70 14.84 5.30
CA ARG A 157 -6.95 15.77 6.14
C ARG A 157 -5.90 16.55 5.35
N LEU A 158 -5.16 15.89 4.46
CA LEU A 158 -4.20 16.59 3.59
C LEU A 158 -4.92 17.60 2.68
N LEU A 159 -6.08 17.24 2.14
CA LEU A 159 -6.87 18.15 1.30
C LEU A 159 -7.42 19.34 2.07
N GLN A 160 -7.86 19.16 3.32
CA GLN A 160 -8.21 20.28 4.21
C GLN A 160 -7.04 21.21 4.48
N LEU A 161 -5.83 20.67 4.66
CA LEU A 161 -4.63 21.48 4.89
C LEU A 161 -4.21 22.23 3.62
N GLN A 162 -4.39 21.64 2.45
CA GLN A 162 -4.02 22.25 1.17
C GLN A 162 -5.05 23.24 0.63
N TYR A 163 -6.33 23.01 0.93
CA TYR A 163 -7.45 23.83 0.47
C TYR A 163 -8.32 24.25 1.67
N PRO A 164 -7.79 25.07 2.60
CA PRO A 164 -8.47 25.40 3.87
C PRO A 164 -9.77 26.17 3.70
N ASP A 165 -9.90 26.91 2.60
CA ASP A 165 -11.07 27.75 2.30
C ASP A 165 -12.02 27.11 1.28
N SER A 166 -11.73 25.89 0.81
CA SER A 166 -12.56 25.19 -0.17
C SER A 166 -13.44 24.13 0.49
N PRO A 167 -14.72 24.01 0.07
CA PRO A 167 -15.58 22.91 0.49
C PRO A 167 -15.06 21.57 -0.04
N ALA A 168 -15.41 20.46 0.64
CA ALA A 168 -14.90 19.15 0.26
C ALA A 168 -15.37 18.72 -1.13
N SER A 169 -16.50 19.24 -1.59
CA SER A 169 -17.01 19.02 -2.96
C SER A 169 -16.11 19.56 -4.07
N GLU A 170 -15.20 20.49 -3.76
CA GLU A 170 -14.24 21.08 -4.72
C GLU A 170 -12.87 20.40 -4.66
N TYR A 171 -12.66 19.47 -3.73
CA TYR A 171 -11.40 18.73 -3.66
C TYR A 171 -11.20 17.83 -4.89
N PRO A 172 -9.93 17.50 -5.23
CA PRO A 172 -9.62 16.47 -6.21
C PRO A 172 -10.47 15.21 -6.01
N PRO A 173 -11.31 14.82 -6.99
CA PRO A 173 -12.16 13.65 -6.84
C PRO A 173 -11.35 12.36 -6.77
N LEU A 174 -11.93 11.38 -6.07
CA LEU A 174 -11.34 10.07 -5.88
C LEU A 174 -11.77 9.07 -6.97
N VAL A 175 -10.91 8.12 -7.27
CA VAL A 175 -11.22 6.92 -8.06
C VAL A 175 -10.88 5.68 -7.21
N PRO A 176 -11.84 5.18 -6.40
CA PRO A 176 -11.66 3.98 -5.61
C PRO A 176 -11.70 2.74 -6.51
N ILE A 177 -10.72 1.85 -6.35
CA ILE A 177 -10.59 0.60 -7.10
C ILE A 177 -10.34 -0.53 -6.10
N MET A 178 -11.32 -1.41 -5.94
CA MET A 178 -11.15 -2.64 -5.17
C MET A 178 -10.47 -3.69 -6.06
N VAL A 179 -9.34 -4.21 -5.61
CA VAL A 179 -8.52 -5.19 -6.33
C VAL A 179 -8.74 -6.58 -5.73
N GLY A 180 -9.19 -7.52 -6.56
CA GLY A 180 -9.42 -8.89 -6.12
C GLY A 180 -8.15 -9.75 -5.99
N ASN A 181 -8.35 -11.04 -5.77
CA ASN A 181 -7.31 -12.06 -5.89
C ASN A 181 -7.03 -12.34 -7.37
N THR A 182 -6.12 -11.57 -7.96
CA THR A 182 -5.84 -11.56 -9.40
C THR A 182 -4.69 -12.49 -9.78
N THR A 183 -4.46 -12.61 -11.09
CA THR A 183 -3.30 -13.30 -11.67
C THR A 183 -2.31 -12.31 -12.27
N ALA A 184 -1.07 -12.73 -12.50
CA ALA A 184 -0.05 -11.93 -13.17
C ALA A 184 -0.51 -11.35 -14.53
N ALA A 185 -1.25 -12.14 -15.31
CA ALA A 185 -1.80 -11.69 -16.59
C ALA A 185 -2.87 -10.59 -16.41
N THR A 186 -3.68 -10.70 -15.36
CA THR A 186 -4.71 -9.71 -15.01
C THR A 186 -4.07 -8.41 -14.52
N GLU A 187 -3.06 -8.51 -13.66
CA GLU A 187 -2.31 -7.37 -13.14
C GLU A 187 -1.56 -6.62 -14.26
N LYS A 188 -0.94 -7.33 -15.21
CA LYS A 188 -0.34 -6.72 -16.41
C LYS A 188 -1.38 -6.01 -17.28
N ALA A 189 -2.55 -6.62 -17.46
CA ALA A 189 -3.61 -6.04 -18.28
C ALA A 189 -4.14 -4.72 -17.70
N PHE A 190 -4.45 -4.71 -16.39
CA PHE A 190 -4.91 -3.49 -15.72
C PHE A 190 -3.79 -2.48 -15.49
N GLY A 191 -2.56 -2.93 -15.25
CA GLY A 191 -1.39 -2.05 -15.20
C GLY A 191 -1.22 -1.26 -16.50
N ALA A 192 -1.28 -1.95 -17.65
CA ALA A 192 -1.24 -1.29 -18.96
C ALA A 192 -2.43 -0.33 -19.19
N LEU A 193 -3.63 -0.70 -18.75
CA LEU A 193 -4.81 0.17 -18.83
C LEU A 193 -4.67 1.43 -17.97
N LEU A 194 -4.07 1.31 -16.77
CA LEU A 194 -3.89 2.42 -15.84
C LEU A 194 -2.66 3.29 -16.13
N ALA A 195 -1.69 2.80 -16.91
CA ALA A 195 -0.44 3.50 -17.22
C ALA A 195 -0.63 4.92 -17.79
N PRO A 196 -1.59 5.21 -18.68
CA PRO A 196 -1.84 6.59 -19.14
C PRO A 196 -2.28 7.53 -18.02
N TYR A 197 -3.06 7.05 -17.06
CA TYR A 197 -3.46 7.84 -15.89
C TYR A 197 -2.29 8.06 -14.94
N LEU A 198 -1.41 7.06 -14.80
CA LEU A 198 -0.19 7.17 -14.02
C LEU A 198 0.79 8.19 -14.64
N ALA A 199 0.87 8.27 -15.96
CA ALA A 199 1.71 9.23 -16.67
C ALA A 199 1.24 10.69 -16.54
N ASP A 200 -0.06 10.92 -16.36
CA ASP A 200 -0.61 12.25 -16.19
C ASP A 200 -0.27 12.83 -14.80
N GLN A 201 0.51 13.91 -14.80
CA GLN A 201 0.98 14.61 -13.58
C GLN A 201 -0.14 15.15 -12.70
N ALA A 202 -1.37 15.26 -13.23
CA ALA A 202 -2.55 15.64 -12.46
C ALA A 202 -3.14 14.49 -11.63
N ASN A 203 -2.61 13.27 -11.71
CA ASN A 203 -3.11 12.12 -10.96
C ASN A 203 -2.11 11.69 -9.87
N ALA A 204 -2.65 11.29 -8.73
CA ALA A 204 -1.94 10.57 -7.67
C ALA A 204 -2.56 9.18 -7.43
N PHE A 205 -1.77 8.26 -6.89
CA PHE A 205 -2.14 6.87 -6.62
C PHE A 205 -1.78 6.49 -5.18
N VAL A 206 -2.77 6.00 -4.45
CA VAL A 206 -2.61 5.42 -3.11
C VAL A 206 -2.80 3.92 -3.20
N ILE A 207 -1.77 3.16 -2.87
CA ILE A 207 -1.78 1.70 -2.81
C ILE A 207 -1.93 1.29 -1.36
N SER A 208 -3.07 0.69 -1.03
CA SER A 208 -3.37 0.29 0.33
C SER A 208 -2.83 -1.12 0.60
N SER A 209 -1.84 -1.25 1.48
CA SER A 209 -1.24 -2.54 1.85
C SER A 209 -0.58 -2.53 3.22
N ASP A 210 -1.02 -3.43 4.09
CA ASP A 210 -0.16 -4.00 5.14
C ASP A 210 0.82 -5.03 4.52
N PHE A 211 1.84 -5.41 5.27
CA PHE A 211 2.85 -6.40 4.88
C PHE A 211 2.56 -7.75 5.56
N CYS A 212 3.54 -8.45 6.13
CA CYS A 212 3.32 -9.75 6.73
C CYS A 212 2.23 -9.74 7.81
N HIS A 213 1.27 -10.66 7.67
CA HIS A 213 0.41 -11.13 8.74
C HIS A 213 0.95 -12.48 9.24
N TRP A 214 1.74 -12.46 10.32
CA TRP A 214 2.40 -13.64 10.85
C TRP A 214 1.66 -14.21 12.05
N GLY A 215 1.52 -15.54 12.10
CA GLY A 215 0.99 -16.28 13.23
C GLY A 215 0.00 -17.37 12.81
N ILE A 216 -0.28 -18.28 13.75
CA ILE A 216 -1.19 -19.41 13.54
C ILE A 216 -2.58 -18.93 13.08
N ARG A 217 -3.07 -17.80 13.63
CA ARG A 217 -4.37 -17.22 13.27
C ARG A 217 -4.49 -16.81 11.79
N PHE A 218 -3.35 -16.51 11.16
CA PHE A 218 -3.27 -16.16 9.74
C PHE A 218 -2.88 -17.36 8.87
N ARG A 219 -2.69 -18.54 9.48
CA ARG A 219 -2.19 -19.76 8.82
C ARG A 219 -0.85 -19.53 8.13
N TYR A 220 -0.03 -18.64 8.68
CA TYR A 220 1.27 -18.28 8.12
C TYR A 220 2.31 -18.17 9.24
N THR A 221 3.25 -19.11 9.27
CA THR A 221 4.29 -19.21 10.31
C THR A 221 5.68 -19.38 9.69
N TYR A 222 5.90 -18.77 8.53
CA TYR A 222 7.18 -18.85 7.81
C TYR A 222 8.32 -18.29 8.65
N TYR A 223 9.44 -18.99 8.66
CA TYR A 223 10.61 -18.69 9.48
C TYR A 223 11.89 -18.93 8.70
N VAL A 224 12.82 -17.98 8.77
CA VAL A 224 14.10 -17.95 8.07
C VAL A 224 15.22 -18.18 9.10
N PRO A 225 15.79 -19.38 9.20
CA PRO A 225 16.81 -19.70 10.20
C PRO A 225 18.13 -18.94 10.02
N GLN A 226 18.34 -18.36 8.85
CA GLN A 226 19.52 -17.56 8.50
C GLN A 226 19.30 -16.06 8.68
N ALA A 227 18.15 -15.64 9.24
CA ALA A 227 17.87 -14.23 9.49
C ALA A 227 18.96 -13.60 10.38
N PRO A 228 19.34 -12.34 10.13
CA PRO A 228 20.28 -11.63 11.00
C PRO A 228 19.77 -11.57 12.46
N SER A 229 20.68 -11.79 13.41
CA SER A 229 20.43 -11.66 14.84
C SER A 229 21.63 -10.95 15.52
N PRO A 230 21.47 -9.72 16.06
CA PRO A 230 20.21 -8.99 16.12
C PRO A 230 19.70 -8.54 14.74
N GLY A 231 18.39 -8.55 14.55
CA GLY A 231 17.70 -7.96 13.40
C GLY A 231 17.73 -6.41 13.39
N PRO A 232 17.05 -5.76 12.43
CA PRO A 232 16.97 -4.30 12.40
C PRO A 232 16.18 -3.78 13.62
N MET A 233 16.64 -2.68 14.21
CA MET A 233 15.86 -1.99 15.24
C MET A 233 14.61 -1.36 14.61
N LEU A 234 13.45 -1.64 15.19
CA LEU A 234 12.19 -1.05 14.77
C LEU A 234 11.75 0.03 15.76
N PRO A 235 11.12 1.11 15.27
CA PRO A 235 10.73 1.31 13.87
C PRO A 235 11.91 1.75 12.97
N ALA A 236 12.03 1.14 11.79
CA ALA A 236 13.14 1.37 10.85
C ALA A 236 12.81 2.50 9.87
N SER A 237 13.83 3.28 9.49
CA SER A 237 13.70 4.45 8.61
C SER A 237 14.48 4.27 7.31
N SER A 238 14.37 5.24 6.39
CA SER A 238 14.94 5.17 5.03
C SER A 238 16.46 4.92 4.95
N ASP A 239 17.21 5.20 6.01
CA ASP A 239 18.65 4.98 6.13
C ASP A 239 19.03 3.50 6.12
N VAL A 240 18.20 2.62 6.68
CA VAL A 240 18.44 1.17 6.73
C VAL A 240 17.51 0.36 5.83
N LEU A 241 16.44 0.97 5.32
CA LEU A 241 15.49 0.30 4.43
C LEU A 241 16.01 0.24 2.98
N PRO A 242 15.53 -0.74 2.19
CA PRO A 242 15.84 -0.80 0.76
C PRO A 242 15.47 0.48 0.03
N GLN A 243 16.37 0.98 -0.80
CA GLN A 243 16.15 2.15 -1.66
C GLN A 243 16.39 1.81 -3.13
N PRO A 244 15.83 2.57 -4.07
CA PRO A 244 16.21 2.48 -5.47
C PRO A 244 17.72 2.65 -5.67
N GLY A 245 18.29 1.89 -6.61
CA GLY A 245 19.73 1.96 -6.92
C GLY A 245 20.62 1.07 -6.06
N MET A 246 20.04 0.23 -5.18
CA MET A 246 20.77 -0.88 -4.57
C MET A 246 21.43 -1.77 -5.62
N ASP A 247 22.62 -2.27 -5.32
CA ASP A 247 23.31 -3.17 -6.24
C ASP A 247 22.57 -4.50 -6.38
N THR A 248 22.51 -5.03 -7.61
CA THR A 248 21.76 -6.24 -7.94
C THR A 248 22.14 -7.43 -7.07
N ARG A 249 23.42 -7.59 -6.73
CA ARG A 249 23.90 -8.71 -5.91
C ARG A 249 23.38 -8.65 -4.47
N SER A 250 23.30 -7.45 -3.89
CA SER A 250 22.70 -7.27 -2.57
C SER A 250 21.21 -7.60 -2.57
N VAL A 251 20.49 -7.20 -3.61
CA VAL A 251 19.07 -7.57 -3.77
C VAL A 251 18.92 -9.09 -3.89
N GLU A 252 19.64 -9.71 -4.83
CA GLU A 252 19.61 -11.17 -5.04
C GLU A 252 19.91 -11.94 -3.74
N ARG A 253 20.95 -11.54 -3.00
CA ARG A 253 21.29 -12.15 -1.71
C ARG A 253 20.16 -12.04 -0.69
N ALA A 254 19.49 -10.89 -0.61
CA ALA A 254 18.35 -10.72 0.30
C ALA A 254 17.17 -11.64 -0.09
N LEU A 255 16.87 -11.74 -1.39
CA LEU A 255 15.81 -12.62 -1.90
C LEU A 255 16.12 -14.10 -1.66
N GLU A 256 17.37 -14.52 -1.90
CA GLU A 256 17.82 -15.89 -1.65
C GLU A 256 17.72 -16.28 -0.17
N MET A 257 18.23 -15.43 0.72
CA MET A 257 18.17 -15.64 2.17
C MET A 257 16.72 -15.71 2.66
N ALA A 258 15.87 -14.78 2.23
CA ALA A 258 14.46 -14.80 2.62
C ALA A 258 13.75 -16.08 2.13
N SER A 259 14.20 -16.67 1.02
CA SER A 259 13.58 -17.86 0.44
C SER A 259 14.06 -19.19 1.02
N SER A 260 15.08 -19.20 1.90
CA SER A 260 15.59 -20.43 2.52
C SER A 260 14.84 -20.85 3.80
N GLY A 261 13.72 -20.19 4.09
CA GLY A 261 12.89 -20.47 5.25
C GLY A 261 11.92 -21.65 5.10
N HIS A 262 11.19 -21.92 6.17
CA HIS A 262 10.17 -22.96 6.27
C HIS A 262 9.08 -22.55 7.26
N SER A 263 7.89 -23.17 7.19
CA SER A 263 6.82 -22.92 8.17
C SER A 263 7.07 -23.66 9.49
N LEU A 264 7.00 -22.92 10.60
CA LEU A 264 7.04 -23.48 11.94
C LEU A 264 5.74 -24.22 12.27
N ARG A 265 5.86 -25.25 13.11
CA ARG A 265 4.77 -26.03 13.70
C ARG A 265 4.69 -25.74 15.19
N GLN A 266 3.52 -25.96 15.81
CA GLN A 266 3.24 -25.63 17.22
C GLN A 266 4.26 -26.16 18.26
N ARG A 267 4.99 -27.24 17.92
CA ARG A 267 6.02 -27.85 18.79
C ARG A 267 7.41 -27.22 18.63
N ASP A 268 7.62 -26.39 17.62
CA ASP A 268 8.91 -25.80 17.31
C ASP A 268 9.19 -24.67 18.30
N ARG A 269 10.44 -24.58 18.76
CA ARG A 269 10.93 -23.55 19.68
C ARG A 269 12.16 -22.89 19.05
N PRO A 270 11.98 -21.81 18.27
CA PRO A 270 13.10 -21.13 17.60
C PRO A 270 14.11 -20.51 18.58
N SER A 271 13.66 -20.21 19.80
CA SER A 271 14.45 -19.65 20.90
C SER A 271 15.41 -20.70 21.50
N GLY A 272 16.68 -20.65 21.10
CA GLY A 272 17.76 -21.44 21.70
C GLY A 272 19.12 -21.40 20.99
N ARG A 273 19.12 -21.27 19.64
CA ARG A 273 20.34 -21.03 18.83
C ARG A 273 20.11 -20.24 17.52
N GLY A 274 18.85 -20.04 17.11
CA GLY A 274 18.50 -19.31 15.87
C GLY A 274 17.98 -17.90 16.16
N PRO A 275 17.73 -17.10 15.11
CA PRO A 275 17.12 -15.77 15.21
C PRO A 275 15.72 -15.85 15.83
N ALA A 276 15.28 -14.79 16.49
CA ALA A 276 13.91 -14.68 16.97
C ALA A 276 12.93 -14.62 15.78
N ILE A 277 11.66 -14.98 16.02
CA ILE A 277 10.64 -15.04 14.96
C ILE A 277 10.47 -13.66 14.31
N HIS A 278 10.42 -12.60 15.12
CA HIS A 278 10.31 -11.23 14.61
C HIS A 278 11.51 -10.80 13.73
N GLU A 279 12.72 -11.31 13.98
CA GLU A 279 13.89 -11.05 13.13
C GLU A 279 13.76 -11.74 11.77
N SER A 280 13.20 -12.95 11.77
CA SER A 280 12.80 -13.63 10.55
C SER A 280 11.72 -12.86 9.79
N ILE A 281 10.71 -12.31 10.48
CA ILE A 281 9.66 -11.50 9.84
C ILE A 281 10.28 -10.31 9.12
N SER A 282 11.15 -9.56 9.80
CA SER A 282 11.89 -8.45 9.18
C SER A 282 12.67 -8.89 7.94
N THR A 283 13.24 -10.09 7.94
CA THR A 283 14.06 -10.59 6.84
C THR A 283 13.27 -10.74 5.53
N PHE A 284 12.13 -11.43 5.56
CA PHE A 284 11.36 -11.62 4.33
C PHE A 284 10.49 -10.40 3.97
N ASP A 285 10.11 -9.55 4.93
CA ASP A 285 9.50 -8.25 4.63
C ASP A 285 10.48 -7.32 3.92
N ILE A 286 11.71 -7.17 4.44
CA ILE A 286 12.74 -6.33 3.82
C ILE A 286 13.15 -6.89 2.45
N ALA A 287 13.21 -8.21 2.28
CA ALA A 287 13.43 -8.81 0.96
C ALA A 287 12.27 -8.49 -0.01
N THR A 288 11.03 -8.49 0.48
CA THR A 288 9.86 -8.07 -0.31
C THR A 288 9.96 -6.59 -0.71
N MET A 289 10.37 -5.71 0.20
CA MET A 289 10.64 -4.30 -0.09
C MET A 289 11.75 -4.14 -1.13
N ALA A 290 12.87 -4.88 -0.98
CA ALA A 290 13.98 -4.87 -1.93
C ALA A 290 13.55 -5.33 -3.32
N ALA A 291 12.66 -6.31 -3.44
CA ALA A 291 12.09 -6.70 -4.73
C ALA A 291 11.26 -5.56 -5.34
N ILE A 292 10.49 -4.82 -4.54
CA ILE A 292 9.71 -3.66 -5.00
C ILE A 292 10.63 -2.53 -5.51
N THR A 293 11.77 -2.26 -4.85
CA THR A 293 12.69 -1.18 -5.27
C THR A 293 13.36 -1.44 -6.62
N THR A 294 13.38 -2.69 -7.10
CA THR A 294 13.84 -3.01 -8.46
C THR A 294 12.95 -2.41 -9.54
N GLY A 295 11.68 -2.14 -9.21
CA GLY A 295 10.66 -1.75 -10.19
C GLY A 295 10.20 -2.90 -11.10
N SER A 296 10.58 -4.15 -10.82
CA SER A 296 10.10 -5.33 -11.55
C SER A 296 8.92 -5.98 -10.85
N SER A 297 7.76 -5.99 -11.52
CA SER A 297 6.57 -6.70 -11.02
C SER A 297 6.82 -8.20 -10.91
N GLN A 298 7.72 -8.75 -11.72
CA GLN A 298 8.10 -10.16 -11.66
C GLN A 298 8.93 -10.46 -10.41
N SER A 299 9.99 -9.70 -10.13
CA SER A 299 10.81 -9.91 -8.93
C SER A 299 9.99 -9.85 -7.65
N PHE A 300 9.04 -8.93 -7.57
CA PHE A 300 8.10 -8.82 -6.45
C PHE A 300 7.20 -10.07 -6.32
N ARG A 301 6.61 -10.55 -7.42
CA ARG A 301 5.80 -11.78 -7.39
C ARG A 301 6.63 -12.98 -6.97
N ASP A 302 7.82 -13.15 -7.54
CA ASP A 302 8.68 -14.30 -7.27
C ASP A 302 9.01 -14.42 -5.78
N ILE A 303 9.33 -13.31 -5.11
CA ILE A 303 9.65 -13.37 -3.66
C ILE A 303 8.40 -13.65 -2.82
N VAL A 304 7.25 -13.08 -3.17
CA VAL A 304 5.99 -13.35 -2.48
C VAL A 304 5.58 -14.82 -2.65
N GLU A 305 5.75 -15.40 -3.84
CA GLU A 305 5.45 -16.81 -4.11
C GLU A 305 6.41 -17.75 -3.37
N ARG A 306 7.72 -17.45 -3.37
CA ARG A 306 8.74 -18.29 -2.72
C ARG A 306 8.62 -18.31 -1.19
N THR A 307 8.25 -17.19 -0.59
CA THR A 307 8.12 -17.04 0.87
C THR A 307 6.70 -17.30 1.37
N GLY A 308 5.70 -17.19 0.49
CA GLY A 308 4.30 -17.14 0.86
C GLY A 308 3.91 -15.89 1.66
N ASN A 309 4.73 -14.82 1.66
CA ASN A 309 4.50 -13.66 2.50
C ASN A 309 3.08 -13.09 2.32
N THR A 310 2.39 -12.87 3.43
CA THR A 310 0.96 -12.54 3.49
C THR A 310 0.69 -11.05 3.28
N VAL A 311 1.42 -10.40 2.36
CA VAL A 311 1.18 -9.01 1.94
C VAL A 311 -0.23 -8.89 1.38
N CYS A 312 -1.12 -8.23 2.11
CA CYS A 312 -2.55 -8.16 1.77
C CYS A 312 -2.79 -7.39 0.45
N GLY A 313 -2.05 -6.30 0.23
CA GLY A 313 -2.10 -5.48 -0.97
C GLY A 313 -1.18 -5.93 -2.10
N ARG A 314 -0.72 -7.20 -2.11
CA ARG A 314 0.17 -7.71 -3.18
C ARG A 314 -0.39 -7.50 -4.59
N HIS A 315 -1.71 -7.63 -4.76
CA HIS A 315 -2.36 -7.44 -6.07
C HIS A 315 -2.43 -5.95 -6.46
N PRO A 316 -2.89 -5.02 -5.60
CA PRO A 316 -2.73 -3.57 -5.83
C PRO A 316 -1.29 -3.16 -6.17
N ILE A 317 -0.30 -3.61 -5.40
CA ILE A 317 1.11 -3.33 -5.64
C ILE A 317 1.52 -3.84 -7.02
N ALA A 318 1.20 -5.09 -7.36
CA ALA A 318 1.56 -5.68 -8.65
C ALA A 318 0.88 -5.01 -9.86
N VAL A 319 -0.37 -4.56 -9.73
CA VAL A 319 -1.07 -3.76 -10.77
C VAL A 319 -0.30 -2.45 -11.03
N ILE A 320 0.05 -1.71 -9.98
CA ILE A 320 0.77 -0.45 -10.15
C ILE A 320 2.21 -0.66 -10.61
N MET A 321 2.91 -1.67 -10.11
CA MET A 321 4.24 -2.02 -10.63
C MET A 321 4.18 -2.35 -12.13
N ALA A 322 3.17 -3.07 -12.60
CA ALA A 322 2.98 -3.32 -14.02
C ALA A 322 2.66 -2.03 -14.81
N ALA A 323 1.91 -1.09 -14.24
CA ALA A 323 1.70 0.23 -14.84
C ALA A 323 3.02 1.04 -14.94
N LEU A 324 3.87 0.96 -13.91
CA LEU A 324 5.19 1.60 -13.86
C LEU A 324 6.17 1.01 -14.89
N GLU A 325 6.11 -0.29 -15.13
CA GLU A 325 6.90 -0.94 -16.21
C GLU A 325 6.52 -0.39 -17.59
N VAL A 326 5.22 -0.19 -17.83
CA VAL A 326 4.73 0.45 -19.09
C VAL A 326 5.14 1.92 -19.15
N TYR A 327 5.05 2.66 -18.03
CA TYR A 327 5.48 4.05 -17.93
C TYR A 327 6.96 4.22 -18.32
N LYS A 328 7.86 3.42 -17.74
CA LYS A 328 9.31 3.44 -18.01
C LYS A 328 9.67 3.10 -19.44
N THR A 329 8.90 2.23 -20.09
CA THR A 329 9.14 1.94 -21.52
C THR A 329 8.98 3.20 -22.38
N ASN A 330 8.20 4.17 -21.92
CA ASN A 330 7.92 5.42 -22.62
C ASN A 330 8.75 6.62 -22.13
N GLN A 331 9.47 6.52 -21.00
CA GLN A 331 10.31 7.59 -20.42
C GLN A 331 11.63 7.03 -19.83
N PRO A 332 12.81 7.50 -20.27
CA PRO A 332 14.08 6.83 -20.01
C PRO A 332 14.84 7.24 -18.72
N ASP A 333 14.25 8.00 -17.79
CA ASP A 333 14.94 8.25 -16.51
C ASP A 333 14.99 6.96 -15.68
N GLU A 334 16.20 6.50 -15.34
CA GLU A 334 16.41 5.21 -14.67
C GLU A 334 15.83 5.14 -13.26
N GLN A 335 15.61 6.27 -12.59
CA GLN A 335 15.12 6.33 -11.20
C GLN A 335 13.61 6.61 -11.06
N GLU A 336 12.97 7.18 -12.07
CA GLU A 336 11.51 7.38 -12.07
C GLU A 336 10.77 6.04 -12.00
N GLY A 337 9.64 6.01 -11.30
CA GLY A 337 8.82 4.82 -11.13
C GLY A 337 9.46 3.69 -10.31
N ARG A 338 10.39 4.00 -9.40
CA ARG A 338 10.88 3.09 -8.36
C ARG A 338 10.43 3.58 -6.98
N PHE A 339 10.20 2.65 -6.06
CA PHE A 339 9.73 2.98 -4.71
C PHE A 339 10.88 3.20 -3.74
N TYR A 340 10.79 4.31 -3.00
CA TYR A 340 11.62 4.64 -1.84
C TYR A 340 10.85 4.26 -0.57
N PHE A 341 11.43 3.38 0.26
CA PHE A 341 10.82 3.00 1.54
C PHE A 341 11.21 4.00 2.63
N LEU A 342 10.21 4.52 3.33
CA LEU A 342 10.35 5.56 4.33
C LEU A 342 10.35 5.00 5.75
N ARG A 343 9.48 4.00 5.98
CA ARG A 343 9.18 3.50 7.31
C ARG A 343 8.82 2.02 7.27
N TYR A 344 9.28 1.28 8.26
CA TYR A 344 8.88 -0.11 8.52
C TYR A 344 8.67 -0.32 10.03
N GLU A 345 7.51 -0.85 10.37
CA GLU A 345 7.09 -1.14 11.74
C GLU A 345 6.37 -2.48 11.80
N ARG A 346 6.14 -2.97 13.02
CA ARG A 346 5.31 -4.14 13.28
C ARG A 346 4.46 -3.92 14.52
N SER A 347 3.31 -4.56 14.58
CA SER A 347 2.38 -4.45 15.72
C SER A 347 2.97 -4.95 17.04
N SER A 348 3.89 -5.91 16.96
CA SER A 348 4.53 -6.57 18.12
C SER A 348 5.74 -7.39 17.69
N ASP A 349 6.65 -7.60 18.63
CA ASP A 349 7.82 -8.47 18.47
C ASP A 349 7.41 -9.89 18.87
N VAL A 350 7.19 -10.74 17.86
CA VAL A 350 6.87 -12.15 18.06
C VAL A 350 8.12 -12.92 18.49
N GLU A 351 8.05 -13.59 19.63
CA GLU A 351 9.09 -14.47 20.16
C GLU A 351 8.63 -15.94 20.17
N GLU A 352 7.34 -16.18 20.39
CA GLU A 352 6.75 -17.52 20.49
C GLU A 352 5.70 -17.79 19.41
N ILE A 353 5.50 -19.06 19.07
CA ILE A 353 4.69 -19.44 17.89
C ILE A 353 3.18 -19.20 18.05
N ASP A 354 2.68 -19.11 19.27
CA ASP A 354 1.29 -18.81 19.59
C ASP A 354 0.96 -17.32 19.54
N GLU A 355 1.98 -16.47 19.40
CA GLU A 355 1.82 -15.04 19.18
C GLU A 355 1.54 -14.73 17.69
N SER A 356 1.25 -13.46 17.42
CA SER A 356 1.02 -12.99 16.05
C SER A 356 1.38 -11.52 15.93
N SER A 357 1.76 -11.09 14.73
CA SER A 357 1.99 -9.69 14.41
C SER A 357 1.54 -9.36 13.00
N VAL A 358 1.37 -8.06 12.74
CA VAL A 358 1.19 -7.49 11.41
C VAL A 358 2.27 -6.45 11.17
N SER A 359 2.86 -6.47 9.99
CA SER A 359 3.89 -5.53 9.54
C SER A 359 3.29 -4.36 8.76
N TYR A 360 3.86 -3.17 8.94
CA TYR A 360 3.42 -1.93 8.30
C TYR A 360 4.59 -1.28 7.57
N VAL A 361 4.36 -0.79 6.35
CA VAL A 361 5.36 -0.06 5.59
C VAL A 361 4.80 1.25 5.07
N SER A 362 5.69 2.20 4.81
CA SER A 362 5.39 3.37 3.99
C SER A 362 6.43 3.53 2.91
N ALA A 363 5.97 3.78 1.69
CA ALA A 363 6.82 4.03 0.54
C ALA A 363 6.18 5.02 -0.42
N PHE A 364 7.00 5.62 -1.28
CA PHE A 364 6.53 6.46 -2.37
C PHE A 364 7.34 6.23 -3.64
N ALA A 365 6.80 6.60 -4.80
CA ALA A 365 7.53 6.67 -6.07
C ALA A 365 7.34 8.03 -6.72
N VAL A 366 8.42 8.52 -7.33
CA VAL A 366 8.44 9.74 -8.15
C VAL A 366 8.15 9.36 -9.60
N LEU A 367 7.33 10.15 -10.27
CA LEU A 367 6.92 9.95 -11.66
C LEU A 367 7.01 11.21 -12.50
#